data_AF-A0A0E2BA39-F1
#
_entry.id   AF-A0A0E2BA39-F1
#
_cell.length_a   1.000
_cell.length_b   1.000
_cell.length_c   1.000
_cell.angle_alpha   90.00
_cell.angle_beta   90.00
_cell.angle_gamma   90.00
#
_symmetry.space_group_name_H-M   'P 1'
#
loop_
_entity.id
_entity.type
_entity.pdbx_description
1 polymer ?
#
loop_
_entity_poly.entity_id
_entity_poly.type
_entity_poly.pdbx_seq_one_letter_code
_entity_poly.pdbx_strand_id
1 'polypeptide(L)'
;MSFDKNKRLKMDSKESKTWIEDEIEGCDFVDERLYKRFYKFLENSAEGIGGSIPYVSQDWSSTKAAYRFLSNDRVSEKEILGGHFQSTQERCNTENRPILILHDTTEFSFKRKKAAEVGFTLT
;
A
#
# COMPACT_ATOMS: atom_id res chain seq x y z
N MET A 1 14.97 11.86 -52.74
CA MET A 1 13.62 11.60 -52.17
C MET A 1 13.82 10.76 -50.93
N SER A 2 13.68 11.40 -49.76
CA SER A 2 14.07 10.89 -48.45
C SER A 2 12.97 10.00 -47.88
N PHE A 3 13.32 8.78 -47.48
CA PHE A 3 12.47 7.98 -46.60
C PHE A 3 12.45 8.66 -45.24
N ASP A 4 11.31 9.22 -44.88
CA ASP A 4 11.11 9.92 -43.64
C ASP A 4 11.20 8.93 -42.46
N LYS A 5 12.31 8.98 -41.72
CA LYS A 5 12.57 8.13 -40.54
C LYS A 5 11.66 8.49 -39.35
N ASN A 6 10.77 9.47 -39.50
CA ASN A 6 9.88 10.02 -38.47
C ASN A 6 8.61 9.19 -38.17
N LYS A 7 8.66 7.86 -38.34
CA LYS A 7 7.55 6.98 -37.92
C LYS A 7 7.99 5.84 -37.01
N ARG A 8 9.09 6.01 -36.27
CA ARG A 8 9.52 5.09 -35.22
C ARG A 8 9.43 5.76 -33.85
N LEU A 9 8.49 5.24 -33.07
CA LEU A 9 8.42 5.30 -31.61
C LEU A 9 8.06 6.66 -31.00
N LYS A 10 6.80 7.08 -31.19
CA LYS A 10 6.04 7.54 -30.03
C LYS A 10 5.44 6.31 -29.37
N MET A 11 6.28 5.62 -28.60
CA MET A 11 5.77 4.75 -27.56
C MET A 11 5.35 5.71 -26.46
N ASP A 12 4.06 6.02 -26.38
CA ASP A 12 3.49 6.61 -25.17
C ASP A 12 3.59 5.53 -24.08
N SER A 13 4.81 5.30 -23.58
CA SER A 13 5.07 4.43 -22.44
C SER A 13 4.82 5.23 -21.18
N LYS A 14 3.57 5.67 -20.99
CA LYS A 14 3.06 5.77 -19.63
C LYS A 14 2.78 4.32 -19.25
N GLU A 15 3.80 3.64 -18.74
CA GLU A 15 3.62 2.34 -18.09
C GLU A 15 2.37 2.43 -17.21
N SER A 16 1.44 1.51 -17.41
CA SER A 16 0.22 1.43 -16.60
C SER A 16 0.67 1.26 -15.17
N LYS A 17 0.58 2.34 -14.38
CA LYS A 17 0.80 2.27 -12.94
C LYS A 17 -0.03 1.11 -12.39
N THR A 18 0.54 0.32 -11.49
CA THR A 18 -0.24 -0.72 -10.82
C THR A 18 -1.27 -0.04 -9.93
N TRP A 19 -2.39 -0.72 -9.63
CA TRP A 19 -3.38 -0.17 -8.69
C TRP A 19 -2.76 0.18 -7.34
N ILE A 20 -1.69 -0.53 -6.93
CA ILE A 20 -0.96 -0.27 -5.69
C ILE A 20 -0.25 1.09 -5.76
N GLU A 21 0.41 1.40 -6.89
CA GLU A 21 1.10 2.68 -7.07
C GLU A 21 0.11 3.85 -7.00
N ASP A 22 -1.07 3.70 -7.61
CA ASP A 22 -2.12 4.72 -7.54
C ASP A 22 -2.73 4.84 -6.12
N GLU A 23 -2.83 3.73 -5.38
CA GLU A 23 -3.42 3.72 -4.03
C GLU A 23 -2.52 4.34 -2.96
N ILE A 24 -1.20 4.28 -3.15
CA ILE A 24 -0.23 4.73 -2.14
C ILE A 24 0.56 5.96 -2.57
N GLU A 25 0.25 6.56 -3.73
CA GLU A 25 0.95 7.75 -4.25
C GLU A 25 1.02 8.90 -3.23
N GLY A 26 -0.02 9.07 -2.42
CA GLY A 26 -0.09 10.08 -1.35
C GLY A 26 0.60 9.71 -0.03
N CYS A 27 1.25 8.55 0.08
CA CYS A 27 1.94 8.16 1.32
C CYS A 27 3.19 9.00 1.56
N ASP A 28 3.19 9.77 2.66
CA ASP A 28 4.31 10.62 3.08
C ASP A 28 5.18 9.90 4.11
N PHE A 29 6.22 9.20 3.63
CA PHE A 29 7.23 8.60 4.52
C PHE A 29 8.45 9.51 4.67
N VAL A 30 9.07 9.46 5.85
CA VAL A 30 10.28 10.22 6.19
C VAL A 30 11.46 9.98 5.23
N ASP A 31 11.53 8.81 4.59
CA ASP A 31 12.53 8.54 3.55
C ASP A 31 12.02 7.58 2.45
N GLU A 32 12.53 7.77 1.22
CA GLU A 32 12.11 7.02 0.02
C GLU A 32 12.29 5.50 0.15
N ARG A 33 13.24 5.05 0.99
CA ARG A 33 13.46 3.61 1.18
C ARG A 33 12.31 2.97 1.96
N LEU A 34 11.63 3.73 2.81
CA LEU A 34 10.43 3.27 3.51
C LEU A 34 9.27 3.14 2.53
N TYR A 35 9.08 4.12 1.65
CA TYR A 35 8.09 4.04 0.58
C TYR A 35 8.32 2.80 -0.30
N LYS A 36 9.54 2.57 -0.78
CA LYS A 36 9.89 1.39 -1.60
C LYS A 36 9.65 0.06 -0.87
N ARG A 37 9.94 0.01 0.44
CA ARG A 37 9.66 -1.17 1.27
C ARG A 37 8.17 -1.39 1.47
N PHE A 38 7.40 -0.34 1.67
CA PHE A 38 5.95 -0.40 1.79
C PHE A 38 5.31 -0.93 0.50
N TYR A 39 5.68 -0.34 -0.64
CA TYR A 39 5.26 -0.80 -1.95
C TYR A 39 5.53 -2.30 -2.14
N LYS A 40 6.77 -2.74 -1.91
CA LYS A 40 7.12 -4.16 -2.10
C LYS A 40 6.39 -5.08 -1.13
N PHE A 41 6.15 -4.63 0.10
CA PHE A 41 5.36 -5.37 1.08
C PHE A 41 3.90 -5.53 0.63
N LEU A 42 3.27 -4.48 0.09
CA LEU A 42 1.92 -4.54 -0.45
C LEU A 42 1.83 -5.43 -1.69
N GLU A 43 2.79 -5.32 -2.62
CA GLU A 43 2.86 -6.15 -3.83
C GLU A 43 2.87 -7.64 -3.47
N ASN A 44 3.80 -8.05 -2.60
CA ASN A 44 3.87 -9.44 -2.12
C ASN A 44 2.58 -9.87 -1.41
N SER A 45 2.00 -8.99 -0.58
CA SER A 45 0.77 -9.31 0.18
C SER A 45 -0.46 -9.45 -0.72
N ALA A 46 -0.53 -8.67 -1.80
CA ALA A 46 -1.60 -8.73 -2.80
C ALA A 46 -1.51 -10.02 -3.64
N GLU A 47 -0.31 -10.50 -3.95
CA GLU A 47 -0.10 -11.77 -4.66
C GLU A 47 -0.42 -13.00 -3.78
N GLY A 48 -0.21 -12.89 -2.47
CA GLY A 48 -0.32 -13.99 -1.52
C GLY A 48 -1.35 -13.77 -0.41
N ILE A 49 -2.52 -13.23 -0.74
CA ILE A 49 -3.59 -12.92 0.23
C ILE A 49 -3.86 -14.11 1.16
N GLY A 50 -3.88 -13.85 2.47
CA GLY A 50 -4.09 -14.86 3.51
C GLY A 50 -2.82 -15.64 3.90
N GLY A 51 -1.72 -15.46 3.16
CA GLY A 51 -0.41 -16.00 3.48
C GLY A 51 0.27 -15.28 4.66
N SER A 52 1.15 -16.00 5.36
CA SER A 52 2.02 -15.39 6.37
C SER A 52 3.07 -14.47 5.72
N ILE A 53 3.62 -13.50 6.47
CA ILE A 53 4.70 -12.62 5.97
C ILE A 53 5.87 -13.41 5.36
N PRO A 54 6.41 -14.46 6.00
CA PRO A 54 7.47 -15.26 5.40
C PRO A 54 7.04 -15.99 4.12
N TYR A 55 5.79 -16.44 4.06
CA TYR A 55 5.24 -17.10 2.88
C TYR A 55 5.17 -16.13 1.70
N VAL A 56 4.57 -14.96 1.87
CA VAL A 56 4.43 -14.00 0.76
C VAL A 56 5.76 -13.35 0.36
N SER A 57 6.72 -13.27 1.29
CA SER A 57 8.02 -12.64 1.03
C SER A 57 8.98 -13.49 0.18
N GLN A 58 8.76 -14.82 0.11
CA GLN A 58 9.50 -15.82 -0.70
C GLN A 58 11.02 -15.95 -0.45
N ASP A 59 11.67 -14.98 0.20
CA ASP A 59 13.07 -15.05 0.62
C ASP A 59 13.31 -14.40 2.00
N TRP A 60 14.45 -14.71 2.60
CA TRP A 60 14.79 -14.26 3.96
C TRP A 60 15.05 -12.75 4.04
N SER A 61 15.64 -12.16 3.01
CA SER A 61 15.97 -10.73 3.00
C SER A 61 14.69 -9.89 2.93
N SER A 62 13.75 -10.28 2.08
CA SER A 62 12.41 -9.70 1.94
C SER A 62 11.60 -9.87 3.22
N THR A 63 11.61 -11.08 3.81
CA THR A 63 10.95 -11.35 5.10
C THR A 63 11.46 -10.42 6.20
N LYS A 64 12.79 -10.25 6.31
CA LYS A 64 13.40 -9.34 7.28
C LYS A 64 13.08 -7.88 7.00
N ALA A 65 13.02 -7.47 5.75
CA ALA A 65 12.64 -6.12 5.37
C ALA A 65 11.20 -5.80 5.77
N ALA A 66 10.26 -6.73 5.54
CA ALA A 66 8.86 -6.58 5.95
C ALA A 66 8.71 -6.43 7.47
N TYR A 67 9.31 -7.34 8.27
CA TYR A 67 9.26 -7.22 9.73
C TYR A 67 9.89 -5.91 10.23
N ARG A 68 11.05 -5.52 9.70
CA ARG A 68 11.72 -4.27 10.08
C ARG A 68 10.94 -3.04 9.66
N PHE A 69 10.15 -3.10 8.59
CA PHE A 69 9.27 -2.02 8.18
C PHE A 69 8.11 -1.88 9.17
N LEU A 70 7.43 -2.99 9.48
CA LEU A 70 6.29 -3.00 10.41
C LEU A 70 6.67 -2.68 11.86
N SER A 71 7.92 -2.90 12.25
CA SER A 71 8.46 -2.58 13.57
C SER A 71 9.29 -1.29 13.61
N ASN A 72 9.16 -0.41 12.62
CA ASN A 72 9.97 0.81 12.53
C ASN A 72 9.27 1.97 13.24
N ASP A 73 9.90 2.53 14.27
CA ASP A 73 9.35 3.67 15.03
C ASP A 73 9.14 4.95 14.19
N ARG A 74 9.74 5.01 12.99
CA ARG A 74 9.54 6.10 12.01
C ARG A 74 8.36 5.87 11.06
N VAL A 75 7.61 4.79 11.24
CA VAL A 75 6.42 4.45 10.45
C VAL A 75 5.24 4.31 11.40
N SER A 76 4.19 5.11 11.18
CA SER A 76 2.94 5.01 11.91
C SER A 76 1.78 4.68 10.97
N GLU A 77 0.61 4.42 11.57
CA GLU A 77 -0.64 4.22 10.85
C GLU A 77 -0.95 5.39 9.90
N LYS A 78 -0.65 6.63 10.32
CA LYS A 78 -0.89 7.81 9.52
C LYS A 78 -0.16 7.75 8.17
N GLU A 79 1.12 7.38 8.17
CA GLU A 79 1.90 7.31 6.93
C GLU A 79 1.45 6.12 6.06
N ILE A 80 1.02 5.01 6.68
CA ILE A 80 0.51 3.83 5.97
C ILE A 80 -0.85 4.11 5.30
N LEU A 81 -1.79 4.73 6.00
CA LEU A 81 -3.16 4.96 5.51
C LEU A 81 -3.33 6.27 4.74
N GLY A 82 -2.39 7.21 4.88
CA GLY A 82 -2.48 8.54 4.27
C GLY A 82 -2.70 8.51 2.77
N GLY A 83 -1.94 7.67 2.05
CA GLY A 83 -2.10 7.47 0.61
C GLY A 83 -3.50 6.94 0.26
N HIS A 84 -3.95 5.89 0.94
CA HIS A 84 -5.27 5.30 0.72
C HIS A 84 -6.41 6.31 0.93
N PHE A 85 -6.32 7.15 1.97
CA PHE A 85 -7.31 8.21 2.21
C PHE A 85 -7.30 9.27 1.11
N GLN A 86 -6.12 9.68 0.66
CA GLN A 86 -6.00 10.63 -0.45
C GLN A 86 -6.58 10.02 -1.74
N SER A 87 -6.15 8.82 -2.13
CA SER A 87 -6.64 8.16 -3.35
C SER A 87 -8.15 7.91 -3.30
N THR A 88 -8.70 7.60 -2.12
CA THR A 88 -10.15 7.51 -1.92
C THR A 88 -10.84 8.85 -2.08
N GLN A 89 -10.31 9.92 -1.48
CA GLN A 89 -10.84 11.27 -1.64
C GLN A 89 -10.83 11.71 -3.11
N GLU A 90 -9.73 11.46 -3.83
CA GLU A 90 -9.61 11.78 -5.25
C GLU A 90 -10.68 11.05 -6.07
N ARG A 91 -10.85 9.74 -5.87
CA ARG A 91 -11.94 8.98 -6.52
C ARG A 91 -13.31 9.58 -6.21
N CYS A 92 -13.60 9.88 -4.95
CA CYS A 92 -14.87 10.52 -4.56
C CYS A 92 -15.09 11.87 -5.25
N ASN A 93 -14.05 12.71 -5.36
CA ASN A 93 -14.14 14.02 -6.01
C ASN A 93 -14.40 13.93 -7.52
N THR A 94 -14.13 12.79 -8.16
CA THR A 94 -14.42 12.56 -9.59
C THR A 94 -15.85 12.07 -9.85
N GLU A 95 -16.60 11.67 -8.82
CA GLU A 95 -17.96 11.16 -8.99
C GLU A 95 -19.00 12.30 -8.97
N ASN A 96 -19.77 12.42 -10.05
CA ASN A 96 -20.87 13.39 -10.14
C ASN A 96 -22.20 12.87 -9.56
N ARG A 97 -22.20 11.68 -8.96
CA ARG A 97 -23.38 11.00 -8.42
C ARG A 97 -23.32 10.95 -6.89
N PRO A 98 -24.45 10.78 -6.19
CA PRO A 98 -24.45 10.59 -4.75
C PRO A 98 -23.55 9.43 -4.33
N ILE A 99 -22.71 9.67 -3.32
CA ILE A 99 -21.82 8.67 -2.72
C ILE A 99 -22.49 8.15 -1.45
N LEU A 100 -22.60 6.83 -1.33
CA LEU A 100 -23.07 6.17 -0.12
C LEU A 100 -21.87 5.85 0.79
N ILE A 101 -21.85 6.43 1.98
CA ILE A 101 -20.82 6.15 2.99
C ILE A 101 -21.37 5.11 3.95
N LEU A 102 -20.86 3.88 3.85
CA LEU A 102 -21.20 2.78 4.75
C LEU A 102 -20.31 2.84 5.98
N HIS A 103 -20.91 2.88 7.16
CA HIS A 103 -20.21 2.84 8.44
C HIS A 103 -20.63 1.62 9.25
N ASP A 104 -19.65 0.94 9.81
CA ASP A 104 -19.81 -0.16 10.75
C ASP A 104 -18.63 -0.17 11.73
N THR A 105 -18.76 -0.84 12.87
CA THR A 105 -17.67 -1.01 13.86
C THR A 105 -17.28 -2.48 13.91
N THR A 106 -15.98 -2.75 13.79
CA THR A 106 -15.43 -4.12 13.88
C THR A 106 -14.29 -4.18 14.89
N GLU A 107 -14.04 -5.37 15.42
CA GLU A 107 -13.01 -5.61 16.42
C GLU A 107 -12.05 -6.71 15.94
N PHE A 108 -10.75 -6.49 16.15
CA PHE A 108 -9.73 -7.51 15.92
C PHE A 108 -9.36 -8.19 17.24
N SER A 109 -9.73 -9.47 17.38
CA SER A 109 -9.42 -10.28 18.55
C SER A 109 -8.14 -11.12 18.35
N PHE A 110 -7.15 -10.97 19.23
CA PHE A 110 -5.90 -11.71 19.18
C PHE A 110 -5.68 -12.58 20.44
N LYS A 111 -5.36 -13.86 20.27
CA LYS A 111 -4.88 -14.71 21.37
C LYS A 111 -3.35 -14.64 21.45
N ARG A 112 -2.82 -14.05 22.53
CA ARG A 112 -1.37 -13.90 22.74
C ARG A 112 -0.97 -14.28 24.16
N LYS A 113 0.32 -14.62 24.35
CA LYS A 113 0.90 -14.88 25.68
C LYS A 113 0.84 -13.65 26.60
N LYS A 114 0.86 -12.44 26.03
CA LYS A 114 0.74 -11.17 26.73
C LYS A 114 -0.32 -10.31 26.05
N ALA A 115 -1.56 -10.38 26.53
CA ALA A 115 -2.68 -9.65 25.92
C ALA A 115 -2.56 -8.12 26.12
N ALA A 116 -1.97 -7.67 27.22
CA ALA A 116 -1.87 -6.25 27.58
C ALA A 116 -0.96 -5.40 26.67
N GLU A 117 -0.18 -6.00 25.77
CA GLU A 117 0.66 -5.28 24.80
C GLU A 117 -0.12 -4.86 23.54
N VAL A 118 -1.42 -5.17 23.46
CA VAL A 118 -2.35 -4.68 22.44
C VAL A 118 -3.46 -3.90 23.16
N GLY A 119 -3.81 -2.72 22.67
CA GLY A 119 -4.86 -1.90 23.26
C GLY A 119 -6.20 -2.65 23.34
N PHE A 120 -6.90 -2.54 24.46
CA PHE A 120 -8.27 -3.00 24.59
C PHE A 120 -9.20 -1.89 24.08
N THR A 121 -9.90 -2.11 22.98
CA THR A 121 -11.17 -1.41 22.72
C THR A 121 -12.26 -2.24 23.37
N LEU A 122 -12.42 -2.10 24.69
CA LEU A 122 -13.62 -2.53 25.38
C LEU A 122 -14.53 -1.31 25.51
N THR A 123 -15.76 -1.45 25.02
CA THR A 123 -16.86 -0.50 25.28
C THR A 123 -17.18 -0.50 26.77
#